data_AF-A0A1U8MRU9-F1
#
_entry.id   AF-A0A1U8MRU9-F1
#
_cell.length_a   1.000
_cell.length_b   1.000
_cell.length_c   1.000
_cell.angle_alpha   90.00
_cell.angle_beta   90.00
_cell.angle_gamma   90.00
#
_symmetry.space_group_name_H-M   'P 1'
#
loop_
_entity.id
_entity.type
_entity.pdbx_description
1 polymer ?
#
loop_
_entity_poly.entity_id
_entity_poly.type
_entity_poly.pdbx_seq_one_letter_code
_entity_poly.pdbx_strand_id
1 'polypeptide(L)'
;MKLASGSIVIINLLALQYLPVLCLSQDFDFFYFVLQWPGSYCDTKQRCCYPKTGKPSADFGIHGLWPNYNDGGYPSNCDPDSRFDKSEISSLIGSLEKEWPTLSCPSNDGVKFWTHEWLKHGTCSESELDQREYFEAALQLKQKANLLQALTSAGIKPNDEFYELEEIEDAIRQAVGFTPGIECNVDSSRNSQLYQVYLCVDTSGSDFIKCPLLPRAKCGSRIQFPKF
;
A
#
# COMPACT_ATOMS: atom_id res chain seq x y z
N MET A 1 33.86 78.29 -25.33
CA MET A 1 32.84 77.26 -25.61
C MET A 1 33.19 76.02 -24.79
N LYS A 2 32.34 75.67 -23.82
CA LYS A 2 32.56 74.56 -22.87
C LYS A 2 32.29 73.22 -23.55
N LEU A 3 33.23 72.28 -23.48
CA LEU A 3 33.03 70.87 -23.87
C LEU A 3 32.41 70.14 -22.66
N ALA A 4 31.25 69.54 -22.85
CA ALA A 4 30.52 68.80 -21.83
C ALA A 4 31.08 67.38 -21.69
N SER A 5 31.33 66.98 -20.44
CA SER A 5 31.73 65.63 -20.04
C SER A 5 30.51 64.70 -20.11
N GLY A 6 30.58 63.66 -20.94
CA GLY A 6 29.55 62.62 -21.01
C GLY A 6 29.78 61.56 -19.93
N SER A 7 28.83 61.41 -18.99
CA SER A 7 28.83 60.33 -18.01
C SER A 7 28.28 59.05 -18.63
N ILE A 8 29.09 57.98 -18.59
CA ILE A 8 28.66 56.63 -18.98
C ILE A 8 27.84 56.05 -17.82
N VAL A 9 26.55 55.82 -18.05
CA VAL A 9 25.66 55.11 -17.11
C VAL A 9 25.73 53.62 -17.44
N ILE A 10 26.42 52.84 -16.61
CA ILE A 10 26.41 51.38 -16.70
C ILE A 10 25.13 50.89 -16.00
N ILE A 11 24.12 50.53 -16.79
CA ILE A 11 22.90 49.89 -16.29
C ILE A 11 23.23 48.42 -16.03
N ASN A 12 23.44 48.06 -14.77
CA ASN A 12 23.53 46.66 -14.34
C ASN A 12 22.15 46.01 -14.48
N LEU A 13 21.94 45.27 -15.58
CA LEU A 13 20.80 44.36 -15.75
C LEU A 13 20.94 43.19 -14.78
N LEU A 14 20.33 43.30 -13.60
CA LEU A 14 20.08 42.16 -12.71
C LEU A 14 19.03 41.26 -13.38
N ALA A 15 19.49 40.26 -14.14
CA ALA A 15 18.64 39.18 -14.61
C ALA A 15 18.18 38.38 -13.37
N LEU A 16 16.93 38.60 -12.95
CA LEU A 16 16.27 37.78 -11.94
C LEU A 16 16.05 36.41 -12.58
N GLN A 17 16.99 35.48 -12.35
CA GLN A 17 16.86 34.10 -12.79
C GLN A 17 15.73 33.46 -11.97
N TYR A 18 14.54 33.39 -12.57
CA TYR A 18 13.47 32.52 -12.09
C TYR A 18 13.95 31.07 -12.27
N LEU A 19 14.55 30.50 -11.22
CA LEU A 19 14.71 29.06 -11.11
C LEU A 19 13.29 28.47 -11.06
N PRO A 20 12.89 27.63 -12.02
CA PRO A 20 11.69 26.85 -11.83
C PRO A 20 11.96 26.00 -10.58
N VAL A 21 11.12 26.16 -9.57
CA VAL A 21 11.05 25.18 -8.48
C VAL A 21 10.55 23.92 -9.15
N LEU A 22 11.48 23.06 -9.58
CA LEU A 22 11.18 21.68 -9.91
C LEU A 22 10.60 21.11 -8.62
N CYS A 23 9.31 20.79 -8.65
CA CYS A 23 8.70 19.96 -7.64
C CYS A 23 9.45 18.63 -7.70
N LEU A 24 10.47 18.48 -6.85
CA LEU A 24 11.12 17.19 -6.68
C LEU A 24 10.06 16.29 -6.06
N SER A 25 9.57 15.31 -6.82
CA SER A 25 8.88 14.16 -6.23
C SER A 25 9.73 13.70 -5.05
N GLN A 26 9.11 13.63 -3.87
CA GLN A 26 9.82 13.23 -2.68
C GLN A 26 10.15 11.74 -2.83
N ASP A 27 11.43 11.48 -3.14
CA ASP A 27 11.94 10.13 -3.40
C ASP A 27 11.68 9.22 -2.20
N PHE A 28 11.33 7.96 -2.42
CA PHE A 28 11.03 6.97 -1.38
C PHE A 28 11.93 5.73 -1.54
N ASP A 29 12.12 4.95 -0.48
CA ASP A 29 13.15 3.91 -0.45
C ASP A 29 12.64 2.53 -0.86
N PHE A 30 11.38 2.22 -0.57
CA PHE A 30 10.72 0.95 -0.88
C PHE A 30 9.19 1.08 -0.71
N PHE A 31 8.42 0.09 -1.17
CA PHE A 31 7.01 -0.02 -0.79
C PHE A 31 6.78 -1.07 0.28
N TYR A 32 5.87 -0.82 1.21
CA TYR A 32 5.10 -1.89 1.83
C TYR A 32 3.93 -2.28 0.94
N PHE A 33 3.92 -3.52 0.47
CA PHE A 33 2.73 -4.14 -0.09
C PHE A 33 1.96 -4.87 1.01
N VAL A 34 0.74 -4.43 1.28
CA VAL A 34 -0.04 -4.83 2.45
C VAL A 34 -1.29 -5.59 2.03
N LEU A 35 -1.41 -6.80 2.55
CA LEU A 35 -2.54 -7.70 2.34
C LEU A 35 -3.31 -7.89 3.64
N GLN A 36 -4.64 -7.87 3.60
CA GLN A 36 -5.51 -8.03 4.77
C GLN A 36 -6.35 -9.31 4.68
N TRP A 37 -6.52 -9.99 5.81
CA TRP A 37 -7.45 -11.11 5.92
C TRP A 37 -8.87 -10.59 6.23
N PRO A 38 -9.86 -10.83 5.35
CA PRO A 38 -11.21 -10.30 5.53
C PRO A 38 -11.93 -10.88 6.75
N GLY A 39 -11.62 -12.11 7.17
CA GLY A 39 -12.17 -12.71 8.40
C GLY A 39 -11.86 -11.86 9.63
N SER A 40 -10.59 -11.50 9.81
CA SER A 40 -10.12 -10.69 10.94
C SER A 40 -10.53 -9.23 10.86
N TYR A 41 -10.91 -8.71 9.68
CA TYR A 41 -11.54 -7.39 9.60
C TYR A 41 -12.98 -7.44 10.14
N CYS A 42 -13.72 -8.50 9.80
CA CYS A 42 -15.17 -8.57 9.97
C CYS A 42 -15.66 -9.21 11.29
N ASP A 43 -14.77 -9.77 12.11
CA ASP A 43 -15.11 -10.43 13.38
C ASP A 43 -14.76 -9.60 14.64
N THR A 44 -14.33 -8.35 14.44
CA THR A 44 -14.08 -7.40 15.52
C THR A 44 -15.38 -6.78 16.06
N LYS A 45 -15.27 -5.88 17.05
CA LYS A 45 -16.41 -5.06 17.50
C LYS A 45 -16.83 -3.99 16.51
N GLN A 46 -15.98 -3.69 15.51
CA GLN A 46 -16.29 -2.70 14.48
C GLN A 46 -17.23 -3.31 13.45
N ARG A 47 -18.00 -2.45 12.77
CA ARG A 47 -18.92 -2.90 11.73
C ARG A 47 -18.13 -3.21 10.46
N CYS A 48 -18.41 -4.37 9.85
CA CYS A 48 -17.99 -4.72 8.50
C CYS A 48 -19.21 -4.80 7.57
N CYS A 49 -19.03 -4.36 6.33
CA CYS A 49 -20.05 -4.44 5.28
C CYS A 49 -19.40 -5.01 4.02
N TYR A 50 -20.03 -6.03 3.42
CA TYR A 50 -19.56 -6.53 2.14
C TYR A 50 -19.76 -5.50 1.01
N PRO A 51 -18.88 -5.49 -0.01
CA PRO A 51 -19.08 -4.69 -1.21
C PRO A 51 -20.44 -4.91 -1.88
N LYS A 52 -20.82 -3.98 -2.76
CA LYS A 52 -22.03 -4.13 -3.58
C LYS A 52 -21.97 -5.36 -4.51
N THR A 53 -20.77 -5.84 -4.82
CA THR A 53 -20.53 -7.07 -5.60
C THR A 53 -20.77 -8.35 -4.81
N GLY A 54 -21.03 -8.26 -3.50
CA GLY A 54 -21.33 -9.38 -2.62
C GLY A 54 -20.19 -9.71 -1.65
N LYS A 55 -20.31 -10.85 -0.95
CA LYS A 55 -19.28 -11.33 -0.04
C LYS A 55 -18.00 -11.66 -0.84
N PRO A 56 -16.84 -11.09 -0.50
CA PRO A 56 -15.57 -11.43 -1.16
C PRO A 56 -15.21 -12.90 -0.99
N SER A 57 -14.29 -13.41 -1.81
CA SER A 57 -13.70 -14.73 -1.59
C SER A 57 -12.98 -14.79 -0.24
N ALA A 58 -12.93 -15.99 0.36
CA ALA A 58 -12.11 -16.26 1.53
C ALA A 58 -10.61 -16.35 1.16
N ASP A 59 -10.06 -15.23 0.71
CA ASP A 59 -8.66 -15.00 0.39
C ASP A 59 -8.25 -13.63 0.94
N PHE A 60 -6.94 -13.39 1.05
CA PHE A 60 -6.42 -12.07 1.39
C PHE A 60 -6.86 -11.05 0.35
N GLY A 61 -7.29 -9.88 0.79
CA GLY A 61 -7.52 -8.72 -0.09
C GLY A 61 -6.34 -7.74 0.00
N ILE A 62 -6.09 -6.99 -1.07
CA ILE A 62 -5.14 -5.87 -1.02
C ILE A 62 -5.68 -4.81 -0.06
N HIS A 63 -4.80 -4.31 0.81
CA HIS A 63 -5.04 -3.09 1.56
C HIS A 63 -4.40 -1.91 0.81
N GLY A 64 -3.10 -2.00 0.50
CA GLY A 64 -2.44 -1.03 -0.35
C GLY A 64 -0.96 -1.29 -0.64
N LEU A 65 -0.39 -0.38 -1.43
CA LEU A 65 1.01 -0.36 -1.85
C LEU A 65 1.60 0.99 -1.41
N TRP A 66 2.39 1.00 -0.35
CA TRP A 66 2.70 2.23 0.37
C TRP A 66 4.19 2.58 0.28
N PRO A 67 4.55 3.66 -0.43
CA PRO A 67 5.89 4.23 -0.36
C PRO A 67 6.34 4.44 1.09
N ASN A 68 7.59 4.13 1.39
CA ASN A 68 8.13 4.17 2.74
C ASN A 68 9.62 4.57 2.73
N TYR A 69 10.09 5.03 3.88
CA TYR A 69 11.50 5.37 4.10
C TYR A 69 12.18 4.32 4.98
N ASN A 70 13.49 4.16 4.78
CA ASN A 70 14.32 3.25 5.55
C ASN A 70 14.38 3.60 7.06
N ASP A 71 14.05 4.84 7.43
CA ASP A 71 13.99 5.29 8.83
C ASP A 71 12.65 4.97 9.54
N GLY A 72 11.70 4.40 8.81
CA GLY A 72 10.36 4.05 9.28
C GLY A 72 9.31 5.17 9.18
N GLY A 73 9.70 6.35 8.69
CA GLY A 73 8.76 7.36 8.19
C GLY A 73 8.17 6.97 6.83
N TYR A 74 7.19 7.72 6.35
CA TYR A 74 6.65 7.54 5.00
C TYR A 74 6.13 8.85 4.42
N PRO A 75 6.23 9.05 3.09
CA PRO A 75 5.55 10.15 2.42
C PRO A 75 4.05 9.89 2.34
N SER A 76 3.25 10.96 2.39
CA SER A 76 1.79 10.85 2.22
C SER A 76 1.19 12.12 1.62
N ASN A 77 0.15 11.96 0.79
CA ASN A 77 -0.57 13.08 0.17
C ASN A 77 0.37 14.01 -0.63
N CYS A 78 1.20 13.41 -1.49
CA CYS A 78 2.35 14.08 -2.09
C CYS A 78 2.01 15.02 -3.25
N ASP A 79 0.94 14.73 -3.99
CA ASP A 79 0.41 15.63 -5.01
C ASP A 79 -1.02 16.10 -4.63
N PRO A 80 -1.17 17.36 -4.20
CA PRO A 80 -2.48 17.93 -3.87
C PRO A 80 -3.33 18.28 -5.11
N ASP A 81 -2.72 18.37 -6.29
CA ASP A 81 -3.38 18.65 -7.56
C ASP A 81 -3.80 17.35 -8.28
N SER A 82 -3.14 16.22 -7.98
CA SER A 82 -3.51 14.90 -8.48
C SER A 82 -4.93 14.51 -8.08
N ARG A 83 -5.63 13.87 -9.01
CA ARG A 83 -7.00 13.39 -8.83
C ARG A 83 -7.06 11.93 -9.21
N PHE A 84 -7.86 11.18 -8.46
CA PHE A 84 -8.20 9.83 -8.86
C PHE A 84 -9.09 9.86 -10.12
N ASP A 85 -8.62 9.28 -11.22
CA ASP A 85 -9.37 9.12 -12.46
C ASP A 85 -9.74 7.65 -12.69
N LYS A 86 -11.01 7.32 -12.42
CA LYS A 86 -11.55 5.98 -12.61
C LYS A 86 -11.43 5.48 -14.06
N SER A 87 -11.36 6.37 -15.06
CA SER A 87 -11.30 6.00 -16.46
C SER A 87 -9.96 5.35 -16.84
N GLU A 88 -8.86 5.77 -16.21
CA GLU A 88 -7.52 5.22 -16.45
C GLU A 88 -7.39 3.76 -15.99
N ILE A 89 -8.17 3.37 -14.97
CA ILE A 89 -8.19 2.02 -14.42
C ILE A 89 -9.41 1.21 -14.86
N SER A 90 -10.16 1.68 -15.88
CA SER A 90 -11.43 1.08 -16.28
C SER A 90 -11.34 -0.42 -16.62
N SER A 91 -10.23 -0.85 -17.23
CA SER A 91 -9.93 -2.26 -17.53
C SER A 91 -9.57 -3.09 -16.29
N LEU A 92 -9.16 -2.45 -15.19
CA LEU A 92 -8.72 -3.11 -13.95
C LEU A 92 -9.87 -3.26 -12.93
N ILE A 93 -10.99 -2.56 -13.10
CA ILE A 93 -12.09 -2.51 -12.12
C ILE A 93 -12.55 -3.90 -11.67
N GLY A 94 -12.78 -4.83 -12.60
CA GLY A 94 -13.24 -6.17 -12.23
C GLY A 94 -12.23 -6.93 -11.36
N SER A 95 -10.94 -6.75 -11.61
CA SER A 95 -9.86 -7.31 -10.78
C SER A 95 -9.77 -6.60 -9.43
N LEU A 96 -9.92 -5.28 -9.38
CA LEU A 96 -9.90 -4.51 -8.14
C LEU A 96 -11.10 -4.82 -7.24
N GLU A 97 -12.29 -5.00 -7.80
CA GLU A 97 -13.48 -5.42 -7.03
C GLU A 97 -13.29 -6.78 -6.35
N LYS A 98 -12.52 -7.67 -6.98
CA LYS A 98 -12.25 -9.03 -6.48
C LYS A 98 -11.07 -9.08 -5.50
N GLU A 99 -9.95 -8.47 -5.88
CA GLU A 99 -8.67 -8.62 -5.20
C GLU A 99 -8.37 -7.45 -4.23
N TRP A 100 -9.02 -6.30 -4.38
CA TRP A 100 -8.88 -5.12 -3.52
C TRP A 100 -10.25 -4.63 -2.98
N PRO A 101 -11.07 -5.51 -2.38
CA PRO A 101 -12.41 -5.14 -1.93
C PRO A 101 -12.38 -4.20 -0.71
N THR A 102 -13.38 -3.34 -0.62
CA THR A 102 -13.67 -2.59 0.62
C THR A 102 -14.52 -3.44 1.56
N LEU A 103 -14.25 -3.34 2.87
CA LEU A 103 -15.10 -3.94 3.91
C LEU A 103 -15.76 -2.87 4.80
N SER A 104 -15.59 -1.60 4.44
CA SER A 104 -16.11 -0.46 5.19
C SER A 104 -17.62 -0.30 5.04
N CYS A 105 -18.27 0.18 6.09
CA CYS A 105 -19.70 0.48 6.08
C CYS A 105 -19.99 1.95 5.72
N PRO A 106 -21.08 2.23 4.98
CA PRO A 106 -22.00 1.27 4.36
C PRO A 106 -21.39 0.56 3.15
N SER A 107 -22.02 -0.55 2.73
CA SER A 107 -21.67 -1.28 1.50
C SER A 107 -21.49 -0.34 0.31
N ASN A 108 -20.35 -0.44 -0.37
CA ASN A 108 -20.00 0.41 -1.50
C ASN A 108 -19.21 -0.38 -2.57
N ASP A 109 -18.82 0.31 -3.65
CA ASP A 109 -18.18 -0.28 -4.83
C ASP A 109 -16.64 -0.26 -4.78
N GLY A 110 -16.05 0.12 -3.64
CA GLY A 110 -14.59 0.16 -3.48
C GLY A 110 -13.93 1.43 -4.01
N VAL A 111 -14.60 2.21 -4.89
CA VAL A 111 -14.01 3.40 -5.52
C VAL A 111 -13.48 4.39 -4.49
N LYS A 112 -14.25 4.65 -3.42
CA LYS A 112 -13.80 5.54 -2.33
C LYS A 112 -12.51 5.04 -1.66
N PHE A 113 -12.37 3.73 -1.52
CA PHE A 113 -11.19 3.13 -0.91
C PHE A 113 -9.99 3.25 -1.85
N TRP A 114 -10.14 2.91 -3.13
CA TRP A 114 -9.06 3.08 -4.11
C TRP A 114 -8.65 4.55 -4.29
N THR A 115 -9.61 5.48 -4.29
CA THR A 115 -9.30 6.93 -4.26
C THR A 115 -8.50 7.31 -3.03
N HIS A 116 -8.81 6.76 -1.85
CA HIS A 116 -8.04 7.02 -0.64
C HIS A 116 -6.60 6.53 -0.76
N GLU A 117 -6.42 5.27 -1.21
CA GLU A 117 -5.11 4.66 -1.37
C GLU A 117 -4.27 5.40 -2.43
N TRP A 118 -4.88 5.80 -3.56
CA TRP A 118 -4.20 6.61 -4.57
C TRP A 118 -3.77 7.97 -4.00
N LEU A 119 -4.71 8.77 -3.49
CA LEU A 119 -4.42 10.14 -3.07
C LEU A 119 -3.47 10.23 -1.87
N LYS A 120 -3.49 9.22 -1.00
CA LYS A 120 -2.62 9.19 0.19
C LYS A 120 -1.27 8.56 -0.09
N HIS A 121 -1.20 7.50 -0.90
CA HIS A 121 0.00 6.69 -1.09
C HIS A 121 0.48 6.68 -2.55
N GLY A 122 -0.40 6.43 -3.52
CA GLY A 122 -0.02 6.36 -4.94
C GLY A 122 0.55 7.66 -5.49
N THR A 123 0.05 8.83 -5.06
CA THR A 123 0.63 10.14 -5.42
C THR A 123 2.07 10.32 -4.97
N CYS A 124 2.53 9.53 -3.99
CA CYS A 124 3.92 9.55 -3.52
C CYS A 124 4.84 8.63 -4.32
N SER A 125 4.31 7.94 -5.32
CA SER A 125 5.08 7.10 -6.25
C SER A 125 4.96 7.54 -7.70
N GLU A 126 4.41 8.74 -7.99
CA GLU A 126 4.18 9.23 -9.36
C GLU A 126 5.47 9.38 -10.19
N SER A 127 6.66 9.39 -9.57
CA SER A 127 7.94 9.33 -10.29
C SER A 127 8.26 7.96 -10.88
N GLU A 128 7.65 6.90 -10.36
CA GLU A 128 7.90 5.51 -10.75
C GLU A 128 6.67 4.83 -11.38
N LEU A 129 5.48 5.15 -10.88
CA LEU A 129 4.21 4.53 -11.25
C LEU A 129 3.13 5.59 -11.44
N ASP A 130 2.56 5.68 -12.64
CA ASP A 130 1.31 6.43 -12.83
C ASP A 130 0.13 5.74 -12.11
N GLN A 131 -1.05 6.35 -12.11
CA GLN A 131 -2.22 5.80 -11.43
C GLN A 131 -2.57 4.38 -11.90
N ARG A 132 -2.56 4.15 -13.21
CA ARG A 132 -2.90 2.84 -13.76
C ARG A 132 -1.85 1.81 -13.38
N GLU A 133 -0.57 2.17 -13.48
CA GLU A 133 0.58 1.34 -13.12
C GLU A 133 0.60 0.99 -11.63
N TYR A 134 0.25 1.91 -10.74
CA TYR A 134 0.13 1.68 -9.30
C TYR A 134 -0.88 0.57 -8.97
N PHE A 135 -2.09 0.63 -9.55
CA PHE A 135 -3.11 -0.39 -9.34
C PHE A 135 -2.77 -1.71 -10.03
N GLU A 136 -2.16 -1.66 -11.22
CA GLU A 136 -1.71 -2.86 -11.93
C GLU A 136 -0.59 -3.58 -11.18
N ALA A 137 0.40 -2.86 -10.66
CA ALA A 137 1.49 -3.39 -9.84
C ALA A 137 0.95 -4.10 -8.59
N ALA A 138 0.05 -3.46 -7.84
CA ALA A 138 -0.56 -4.08 -6.66
C ALA A 138 -1.31 -5.39 -6.99
N LEU A 139 -2.03 -5.45 -8.12
CA LEU A 139 -2.71 -6.66 -8.58
C LEU A 139 -1.71 -7.77 -8.96
N GLN A 140 -0.62 -7.43 -9.64
CA GLN A 140 0.43 -8.38 -10.00
C GLN A 140 1.16 -8.92 -8.76
N LEU A 141 1.48 -8.05 -7.80
CA LEU A 141 2.07 -8.42 -6.52
C LEU A 141 1.16 -9.34 -5.71
N LYS A 142 -0.15 -9.10 -5.68
CA LYS A 142 -1.14 -10.00 -5.06
C LYS A 142 -1.08 -11.40 -5.66
N GLN A 143 -1.06 -11.48 -6.99
CA GLN A 143 -0.96 -12.75 -7.70
C GLN A 143 0.36 -13.47 -7.39
N LYS A 144 1.47 -12.73 -7.34
CA LYS A 144 2.81 -13.26 -7.05
C LYS A 144 2.94 -13.77 -5.61
N ALA A 145 2.37 -13.04 -4.64
CA ALA A 145 2.44 -13.41 -3.23
C ALA A 145 1.62 -14.67 -2.90
N ASN A 146 0.39 -14.77 -3.44
CA ASN A 146 -0.52 -15.91 -3.28
C ASN A 146 -0.56 -16.49 -1.85
N LEU A 147 -0.75 -15.61 -0.85
CA LEU A 147 -0.54 -15.93 0.56
C LEU A 147 -1.40 -17.09 1.07
N LEU A 148 -2.67 -17.15 0.67
CA LEU A 148 -3.53 -18.25 1.10
C LEU A 148 -3.02 -19.60 0.59
N GLN A 149 -2.55 -19.67 -0.65
CA GLN A 149 -1.95 -20.90 -1.18
C GLN A 149 -0.67 -21.25 -0.42
N ALA A 150 0.18 -20.27 -0.12
CA ALA A 150 1.41 -20.49 0.66
C ALA A 150 1.10 -21.10 2.04
N LEU A 151 0.19 -20.47 2.79
CA LEU A 151 -0.22 -20.91 4.13
C LEU A 151 -0.87 -22.29 4.09
N THR A 152 -1.83 -22.49 3.19
CA THR A 152 -2.57 -23.77 3.11
C THR A 152 -1.70 -24.94 2.67
N SER A 153 -0.67 -24.69 1.84
CA SER A 153 0.33 -25.70 1.45
C SER A 153 1.21 -26.12 2.63
N ALA A 154 1.39 -25.24 3.62
CA ALA A 154 2.06 -25.54 4.89
C ALA A 154 1.11 -26.10 5.96
N GLY A 155 -0.16 -26.34 5.63
CA GLY A 155 -1.17 -26.86 6.57
C GLY A 155 -1.86 -25.80 7.43
N ILE A 156 -1.54 -24.52 7.25
CA ILE A 156 -2.13 -23.38 7.96
C ILE A 156 -3.39 -22.93 7.22
N LYS A 157 -4.56 -23.10 7.83
CA LYS A 157 -5.86 -22.88 7.17
C LYS A 157 -6.71 -21.87 7.93
N PRO A 158 -7.55 -21.07 7.24
CA PRO A 158 -8.51 -20.18 7.89
C PRO A 158 -9.68 -21.01 8.45
N ASN A 159 -9.49 -21.64 9.60
CA ASN A 159 -10.42 -22.62 10.18
C ASN A 159 -10.77 -22.35 11.66
N ASP A 160 -10.42 -21.17 12.17
CA ASP A 160 -10.51 -20.73 13.56
C ASP A 160 -9.47 -21.36 14.53
N GLU A 161 -8.52 -22.15 14.01
CA GLU A 161 -7.40 -22.68 14.81
C GLU A 161 -6.31 -21.64 15.05
N PHE A 162 -5.41 -21.96 16.00
CA PHE A 162 -4.26 -21.14 16.38
C PHE A 162 -2.96 -21.78 15.92
N TYR A 163 -2.15 -20.99 15.24
CA TYR A 163 -0.85 -21.36 14.70
C TYR A 163 0.26 -20.58 15.40
N GLU A 164 1.47 -21.12 15.45
CA GLU A 164 2.62 -20.34 15.91
C GLU A 164 2.92 -19.24 14.88
N LEU A 165 3.24 -18.04 15.36
CA LEU A 165 3.57 -16.90 14.50
C LEU A 165 4.75 -17.23 13.57
N GLU A 166 5.75 -17.93 14.09
CA GLU A 166 6.93 -18.36 13.34
C GLU A 166 6.57 -19.31 12.19
N GLU A 167 5.58 -20.20 12.35
CA GLU A 167 5.11 -21.09 11.29
C GLU A 167 4.45 -20.31 10.14
N ILE A 168 3.69 -19.25 10.47
CA ILE A 168 3.06 -18.35 9.49
C ILE A 168 4.14 -17.57 8.73
N GLU A 169 5.10 -16.97 9.45
CA GLU A 169 6.21 -16.22 8.86
C GLU A 169 7.05 -17.11 7.94
N ASP A 170 7.33 -18.35 8.36
CA ASP A 170 8.12 -19.31 7.59
C ASP A 170 7.42 -19.81 6.35
N ALA A 171 6.12 -20.12 6.43
CA ALA A 171 5.35 -20.53 5.26
C ALA A 171 5.34 -19.44 4.17
N ILE A 172 5.16 -18.18 4.58
CA ILE A 172 5.17 -17.04 3.66
C ILE A 172 6.59 -16.79 3.13
N ARG A 173 7.60 -16.84 4.00
CA ARG A 173 9.01 -16.67 3.61
C ARG A 173 9.45 -17.71 2.59
N GLN A 174 9.04 -18.97 2.73
CA GLN A 174 9.36 -20.02 1.76
C GLN A 174 8.71 -19.79 0.39
N ALA A 175 7.50 -19.24 0.36
CA ALA A 175 6.78 -18.97 -0.88
C ALA A 175 7.26 -17.69 -1.58
N VAL A 176 7.50 -16.62 -0.82
CA VAL A 176 7.83 -15.28 -1.34
C VAL A 176 9.34 -15.05 -1.45
N GLY A 177 10.15 -15.78 -0.67
CA GLY A 177 11.61 -15.65 -0.61
C GLY A 177 12.11 -14.68 0.47
N PHE A 178 11.21 -13.92 1.11
CA PHE A 178 11.56 -12.90 2.10
C PHE A 178 10.66 -12.99 3.34
N THR A 179 11.22 -12.66 4.51
CA THR A 179 10.48 -12.62 5.77
C THR A 179 9.39 -11.54 5.71
N PRO A 180 8.11 -11.88 5.93
CA PRO A 180 7.05 -10.89 5.99
C PRO A 180 7.02 -10.14 7.32
N GLY A 181 6.32 -9.02 7.37
CA GLY A 181 5.80 -8.46 8.62
C GLY A 181 4.38 -8.97 8.85
N ILE A 182 4.05 -9.36 10.08
CA ILE A 182 2.71 -9.83 10.44
C ILE A 182 2.07 -8.84 11.40
N GLU A 183 0.92 -8.29 11.04
CA GLU A 183 0.09 -7.50 11.94
C GLU A 183 -1.10 -8.31 12.43
N CYS A 184 -1.36 -8.19 13.73
CA CYS A 184 -2.48 -8.83 14.39
C CYS A 184 -3.44 -7.80 14.94
N ASN A 185 -4.74 -8.13 14.88
CA ASN A 185 -5.76 -7.42 15.64
C ASN A 185 -6.39 -8.38 16.66
N VAL A 186 -7.54 -7.97 17.22
CA VAL A 186 -8.24 -8.71 18.25
C VAL A 186 -9.71 -8.86 17.88
N ASP A 187 -10.22 -10.09 17.91
CA ASP A 187 -11.62 -10.42 17.61
C ASP A 187 -12.56 -9.98 18.75
N SER A 188 -13.87 -10.20 18.58
CA SER A 188 -14.87 -9.92 19.62
C SER A 188 -14.71 -10.77 20.90
N SER A 189 -14.06 -11.92 20.81
CA SER A 189 -13.75 -12.86 21.92
C SER A 189 -12.41 -12.57 22.62
N ARG A 190 -11.65 -11.58 22.14
CA ARG A 190 -10.31 -11.19 22.60
C ARG A 190 -9.16 -12.12 22.19
N ASN A 191 -9.33 -12.91 21.14
CA ASN A 191 -8.26 -13.68 20.53
C ASN A 191 -7.36 -12.76 19.69
N SER A 192 -6.04 -12.94 19.79
CA SER A 192 -5.10 -12.34 18.84
C SER A 192 -5.15 -13.13 17.54
N GLN A 193 -5.27 -12.45 16.40
CA GLN A 193 -5.53 -13.09 15.11
C GLN A 193 -4.76 -12.44 13.95
N LEU A 194 -4.45 -13.24 12.93
CA LEU A 194 -3.76 -12.83 11.72
C LEU A 194 -4.59 -11.80 10.94
N TYR A 195 -4.18 -10.53 10.96
CA TYR A 195 -4.95 -9.45 10.36
C TYR A 195 -4.36 -8.95 9.04
N GLN A 196 -3.11 -8.49 9.05
CA GLN A 196 -2.43 -8.01 7.83
C GLN A 196 -1.04 -8.64 7.69
N VAL A 197 -0.61 -8.77 6.44
CA VAL A 197 0.72 -9.24 6.05
C VAL A 197 1.37 -8.15 5.22
N TYR A 198 2.60 -7.82 5.58
CA TYR A 198 3.43 -6.81 4.95
C TYR A 198 4.58 -7.49 4.21
N LEU A 199 4.68 -7.22 2.92
CA LEU A 199 5.82 -7.59 2.08
C LEU A 199 6.49 -6.31 1.60
N CYS A 200 7.81 -6.31 1.45
CA CYS A 200 8.50 -5.15 0.88
C CYS A 200 8.76 -5.34 -0.60
N VAL A 201 8.61 -4.26 -1.36
CA VAL A 201 8.78 -4.23 -2.82
C VAL A 201 9.77 -3.13 -3.16
N ASP A 202 10.60 -3.35 -4.18
CA ASP A 202 11.49 -2.30 -4.69
C ASP A 202 10.69 -1.12 -5.28
N THR A 203 11.37 0.00 -5.53
CA THR A 203 10.74 1.27 -5.95
C THR A 203 10.09 1.22 -7.33
N SER A 204 10.40 0.23 -8.18
CA SER A 204 9.70 0.01 -9.45
C SER A 204 8.36 -0.72 -9.28
N GLY A 205 8.05 -1.21 -8.08
CA GLY A 205 6.79 -1.89 -7.78
C GLY A 205 6.67 -3.31 -8.32
N SER A 206 7.77 -3.94 -8.78
CA SER A 206 7.72 -5.26 -9.46
C SER A 206 8.15 -6.44 -8.60
N ASP A 207 9.21 -6.29 -7.79
CA ASP A 207 9.86 -7.41 -7.13
C ASP A 207 9.87 -7.28 -5.61
N PHE A 208 9.59 -8.41 -4.96
CA PHE A 208 9.75 -8.49 -3.51
C PHE A 208 11.22 -8.38 -3.17
N ILE A 209 11.49 -7.65 -2.09
CA ILE A 209 12.83 -7.45 -1.54
C ILE A 209 12.85 -7.80 -0.06
N LYS A 210 14.06 -7.93 0.49
CA LYS A 210 14.23 -7.96 1.94
C LYS A 210 13.76 -6.62 2.51
N CYS A 211 12.80 -6.65 3.42
CA CYS A 211 12.35 -5.46 4.12
C CYS A 211 13.52 -4.75 4.84
N PRO A 212 13.78 -3.47 4.52
CA PRO A 212 14.76 -2.68 5.27
C PRO A 212 14.36 -2.52 6.74
N LEU A 213 13.06 -2.38 6.96
CA LEU A 213 12.41 -2.34 8.26
C LEU A 213 11.13 -3.18 8.19
N LEU A 214 10.81 -3.92 9.26
CA LEU A 214 9.50 -4.57 9.41
C LEU A 214 8.62 -3.72 10.33
N PRO A 215 7.30 -3.65 10.09
CA PRO A 215 6.40 -2.89 10.93
C PRO A 215 6.38 -3.47 12.34
N ARG A 216 6.32 -2.59 13.35
CA ARG A 216 6.18 -3.02 14.75
C ARG A 216 4.75 -3.45 15.01
N ALA A 217 4.49 -4.75 14.93
CA ALA A 217 3.20 -5.32 15.25
C ALA A 217 3.19 -6.03 16.60
N LYS A 218 2.04 -6.03 17.27
CA LYS A 218 1.82 -6.75 18.53
C LYS A 218 1.02 -8.02 18.26
N CYS A 219 1.71 -9.05 17.78
CA CYS A 219 1.17 -10.40 17.70
C CYS A 219 1.53 -11.19 18.96
N GLY A 220 0.65 -12.12 19.36
CA GLY A 220 1.03 -13.18 20.31
C GLY A 220 1.97 -14.19 19.65
N SER A 221 2.62 -15.06 20.44
CA SER A 221 3.41 -16.17 19.87
C SER A 221 2.53 -17.16 19.11
N ARG A 222 1.27 -17.29 19.54
CA ARG A 222 0.22 -18.03 18.84
C ARG A 222 -0.92 -17.09 18.48
N ILE A 223 -1.36 -17.15 17.23
CA ILE A 223 -2.44 -16.31 16.71
C ILE A 223 -3.46 -17.15 15.96
N GLN A 224 -4.71 -16.71 16.01
CA GLN A 224 -5.81 -17.36 15.32
C GLN A 224 -5.78 -17.03 13.82
N PHE A 225 -6.14 -18.00 12.99
CA PHE A 225 -6.50 -17.74 11.58
C PHE A 225 -8.00 -18.00 11.39
N PRO A 226 -8.85 -16.96 11.54
CA PRO A 226 -10.29 -17.15 11.56
C PRO A 226 -10.84 -17.51 10.17
N LYS A 227 -12.00 -18.17 10.16
CA LYS A 227 -12.79 -18.34 8.94
C LYS A 227 -13.28 -16.99 8.41
N PHE A 228 -13.62 -16.94 7.12
CA PHE A 228 -14.35 -15.81 6.52
C PHE A 228 -15.71 -16.24 5.95
#